data_AF-A0A8H4XQV4-F1
#
_entry.id   AF-A0A8H4XQV4-F1
#
_cell.length_a   1.000
_cell.length_b   1.000
_cell.length_c   1.000
_cell.angle_alpha   90.00
_cell.angle_beta   90.00
_cell.angle_gamma   90.00
#
_symmetry.space_group_name_H-M   'P 1'
#
loop_
_entity.id
_entity.type
_entity.pdbx_description
1 polymer ?
#
loop_
_entity_poly.entity_id
_entity_poly.type
_entity_poly.pdbx_seq_one_letter_code
_entity_poly.pdbx_strand_id
1 'polypeptide(L)'
;GDELMLSELLFNGFFNNLTPEQIASVLSCFVFEEKAKDTPALTRDELVKPLKEIQNQARIIAKISMESKLAVNEEEYVQSFHWELMDVIYEWAHGMSFAEICKMTDVYEGSLIRVFRRLEELMRQMAQAAKVMGNEELEQKFETSLTKVRRDIVAAQSLYL
;
A
#
# COMPACT_ATOMS: atom_id res chain seq x y z
N GLY A 1 -9.01 3.58 -0.24
CA GLY A 1 -8.41 2.60 -1.16
C GLY A 1 -9.36 2.39 -2.30
N ASP A 2 -8.85 2.11 -3.49
CA ASP A 2 -9.67 1.79 -4.66
C ASP A 2 -10.17 0.33 -4.57
N GLU A 3 -11.46 0.15 -4.33
CA GLU A 3 -12.05 -1.17 -4.06
C GLU A 3 -11.99 -2.10 -5.27
N LEU A 4 -12.12 -1.55 -6.49
CA LEU A 4 -12.06 -2.34 -7.72
C LEU A 4 -10.64 -2.89 -7.92
N MET A 5 -9.65 -2.01 -7.79
CA MET A 5 -8.25 -2.36 -7.99
C MET A 5 -7.76 -3.35 -6.94
N LEU A 6 -8.08 -3.12 -5.65
CA LEU A 6 -7.71 -4.04 -4.56
C LEU A 6 -8.36 -5.42 -4.71
N SER A 7 -9.63 -5.46 -5.11
CA SER A 7 -10.34 -6.73 -5.37
C SER A 7 -9.69 -7.49 -6.52
N GLU A 8 -9.40 -6.80 -7.63
CA GLU A 8 -8.80 -7.40 -8.82
C GLU A 8 -7.40 -7.96 -8.53
N LEU A 9 -6.54 -7.22 -7.82
CA LEU A 9 -5.24 -7.73 -7.38
C LEU A 9 -5.36 -8.95 -6.46
N LEU A 10 -6.33 -8.93 -5.55
CA LEU A 10 -6.57 -10.02 -4.63
C LEU A 10 -6.98 -11.30 -5.38
N PHE A 11 -7.90 -11.20 -6.34
CA PHE A 11 -8.34 -12.34 -7.15
C PHE A 11 -7.29 -12.84 -8.14
N ASN A 12 -6.46 -11.95 -8.68
CA ASN A 12 -5.36 -12.32 -9.59
C ASN A 12 -4.16 -12.94 -8.86
N GLY A 13 -4.23 -13.11 -7.54
CA GLY A 13 -3.18 -13.74 -6.74
C GLY A 13 -1.91 -12.89 -6.62
N PHE A 14 -2.00 -11.59 -6.87
CA PHE A 14 -0.86 -10.64 -6.83
C PHE A 14 -0.08 -10.74 -5.51
N PHE A 15 -0.79 -10.84 -4.39
CA PHE A 15 -0.19 -10.88 -3.06
C PHE A 15 0.40 -12.26 -2.66
N ASN A 16 0.13 -13.32 -3.44
CA ASN A 16 0.49 -14.69 -3.06
C ASN A 16 2.00 -14.89 -2.98
N ASN A 17 2.78 -14.21 -3.82
CA ASN A 17 4.24 -14.36 -3.87
C ASN A 17 4.99 -13.22 -3.15
N LEU A 18 4.27 -12.26 -2.58
CA LEU A 18 4.89 -11.15 -1.86
C LEU A 18 5.21 -11.55 -0.41
N THR A 19 6.26 -10.95 0.15
CA THR A 19 6.53 -11.03 1.59
C THR A 19 5.59 -10.07 2.35
N PRO A 20 5.40 -10.26 3.67
CA PRO A 20 4.64 -9.32 4.48
C PRO A 20 5.11 -7.85 4.37
N GLU A 21 6.42 -7.62 4.27
CA GLU A 21 7.00 -6.28 4.13
C GLU A 21 6.73 -5.67 2.75
N GLN A 22 6.78 -6.50 1.70
CA GLN A 22 6.39 -6.08 0.35
C GLN A 22 4.89 -5.76 0.30
N ILE A 23 4.04 -6.53 0.98
CA ILE A 23 2.61 -6.25 1.10
C ILE A 23 2.36 -4.89 1.76
N ALA A 24 3.06 -4.59 2.85
CA ALA A 24 2.97 -3.28 3.49
C ALA A 24 3.35 -2.15 2.53
N SER A 25 4.46 -2.32 1.83
CA SER A 25 4.95 -1.37 0.84
C SER A 25 3.93 -1.12 -0.28
N VAL A 26 3.41 -2.16 -0.93
CA VAL A 26 2.48 -1.98 -2.06
C VAL A 26 1.10 -1.45 -1.64
N LEU A 27 0.60 -1.84 -0.47
CA LEU A 27 -0.68 -1.33 0.05
C LEU A 27 -0.58 0.17 0.40
N SER A 28 0.62 0.70 0.63
CA SER A 28 0.83 2.14 0.86
C SER A 28 0.35 3.00 -0.32
N CYS A 29 0.44 2.46 -1.54
CA CYS A 29 -0.01 3.13 -2.78
C CYS A 29 -1.50 3.45 -2.83
N PHE A 30 -2.31 2.86 -1.95
CA PHE A 30 -3.77 2.99 -1.94
C PHE A 30 -4.31 3.87 -0.80
N VAL A 31 -3.43 4.31 0.10
CA VAL A 31 -3.79 5.04 1.32
C VAL A 31 -3.10 6.39 1.44
N PHE A 32 -1.99 6.56 0.72
CA PHE A 32 -1.30 7.84 0.58
C PHE A 32 -2.00 8.65 -0.52
N GLU A 33 -2.45 9.85 -0.15
CA GLU A 33 -3.22 10.77 -1.02
C GLU A 33 -2.49 12.10 -1.25
N GLU A 34 -1.34 12.29 -0.57
CA GLU A 34 -0.53 13.49 -0.72
C GLU A 34 0.54 13.24 -1.80
N LYS A 35 1.16 14.30 -2.32
CA LYS A 35 2.34 14.18 -3.20
C LYS A 35 3.59 14.54 -2.42
N ALA A 36 4.60 13.68 -2.47
CA ALA A 36 5.95 14.02 -2.02
C ALA A 36 6.66 14.81 -3.13
N LYS A 37 7.44 15.85 -2.77
CA LYS A 37 8.07 16.73 -3.77
C LYS A 37 9.37 16.13 -4.27
N ASP A 38 10.13 15.52 -3.36
CA ASP A 38 11.44 14.92 -3.62
C ASP A 38 11.39 13.42 -3.29
N THR A 39 10.91 12.63 -4.24
CA THR A 39 10.88 11.16 -4.10
C THR A 39 12.00 10.54 -4.91
N PRO A 40 13.01 9.92 -4.27
CA PRO A 40 14.01 9.12 -4.98
C PRO A 40 13.32 8.03 -5.79
N ALA A 41 13.85 7.74 -6.98
CA ALA A 41 13.35 6.60 -7.74
C ALA A 41 13.48 5.31 -6.93
N LEU A 42 12.46 4.45 -6.97
CA LEU A 42 12.52 3.11 -6.42
C LEU A 42 13.69 2.35 -7.06
N THR A 43 14.68 1.97 -6.24
CA THR A 43 15.88 1.27 -6.70
C THR A 43 15.83 -0.23 -6.42
N ARG A 44 14.95 -0.67 -5.52
CA ARG A 44 14.79 -2.08 -5.16
C ARG A 44 13.97 -2.81 -6.21
N ASP A 45 14.59 -3.72 -6.96
CA ASP A 45 13.92 -4.52 -8.01
C ASP A 45 12.67 -5.26 -7.50
N GLU A 46 12.70 -5.70 -6.23
CA GLU A 46 11.59 -6.38 -5.57
C GLU A 46 10.37 -5.50 -5.31
N LEU A 47 10.51 -4.17 -5.33
CA LEU A 47 9.41 -3.21 -5.21
C LEU A 47 9.01 -2.62 -6.57
N VAL A 48 9.98 -2.47 -7.48
CA VAL A 48 9.75 -2.00 -8.85
C VAL A 48 8.83 -2.96 -9.62
N LYS A 49 9.00 -4.28 -9.45
CA LYS A 49 8.16 -5.27 -10.14
C LYS A 49 6.69 -5.19 -9.71
N PRO A 50 6.34 -5.28 -8.40
CA PRO A 50 4.96 -5.10 -7.95
C PRO A 50 4.34 -3.76 -8.34
N LEU A 51 5.11 -2.66 -8.29
CA LEU A 51 4.62 -1.35 -8.72
C LEU A 51 4.22 -1.34 -10.21
N LYS A 52 5.04 -1.95 -11.08
CA LYS A 52 4.72 -2.06 -12.51
C LYS A 52 3.46 -2.89 -12.73
N GLU A 53 3.27 -3.96 -11.98
CA GLU A 53 2.06 -4.78 -12.05
C GLU A 53 0.81 -3.98 -11.63
N ILE A 54 0.90 -3.22 -10.54
CA ILE A 54 -0.14 -2.27 -10.10
C ILE A 54 -0.50 -1.27 -11.20
N GLN A 55 0.51 -0.63 -11.79
CA GLN A 55 0.31 0.35 -12.85
C GLN A 55 -0.30 -0.27 -14.11
N ASN A 56 0.14 -1.48 -14.49
CA ASN A 56 -0.42 -2.20 -15.63
C ASN A 56 -1.89 -2.57 -15.38
N GLN A 57 -2.22 -3.05 -14.18
CA GLN A 57 -3.59 -3.38 -13.82
C GLN A 57 -4.48 -2.13 -13.82
N ALA A 58 -3.98 -1.01 -13.30
CA ALA A 58 -4.67 0.28 -13.35
C ALA A 58 -4.97 0.72 -14.80
N ARG A 59 -4.03 0.53 -15.73
CA ARG A 59 -4.26 0.81 -17.16
C ARG A 59 -5.36 -0.06 -17.77
N ILE A 60 -5.37 -1.36 -17.42
CA ILE A 60 -6.41 -2.28 -17.89
C ILE A 60 -7.79 -1.82 -17.39
N ILE A 61 -7.92 -1.52 -16.09
CA ILE A 61 -9.16 -1.04 -15.48
C ILE A 61 -9.62 0.27 -16.11
N ALA A 62 -8.72 1.24 -16.29
CA ALA A 62 -9.03 2.52 -16.92
C ALA A 62 -9.53 2.34 -18.36
N LYS A 63 -8.86 1.49 -19.15
CA LYS A 63 -9.25 1.20 -20.53
C LYS A 63 -10.65 0.58 -20.60
N ILE A 64 -10.95 -0.42 -19.76
CA ILE A 64 -12.28 -1.04 -19.69
C ILE A 64 -13.34 -0.02 -19.26
N SER A 65 -12.99 0.88 -18.34
CA SER A 65 -13.88 1.97 -17.88
C SER A 65 -14.21 2.94 -19.02
N MET A 66 -13.22 3.32 -19.82
CA MET A 66 -13.41 4.16 -21.01
C MET A 66 -14.26 3.47 -22.09
N GLU A 67 -14.02 2.17 -22.35
CA GLU A 67 -14.84 1.37 -23.26
C GLU A 67 -16.31 1.27 -22.79
N SER A 68 -16.51 1.32 -21.48
CA SER A 68 -17.83 1.37 -20.81
C SER A 68 -18.43 2.78 -20.76
N LYS A 69 -17.83 3.76 -21.44
CA LYS A 69 -18.25 5.17 -21.51
C LYS A 69 -18.21 5.93 -20.18
N LEU A 70 -17.39 5.48 -19.24
CA LEU A 70 -17.09 6.25 -18.03
C LEU A 70 -16.07 7.35 -18.36
N ALA A 71 -16.24 8.51 -17.74
CA ALA A 71 -15.32 9.63 -17.89
C ALA A 71 -14.08 9.42 -17.00
N VAL A 72 -13.16 8.59 -17.49
CA VAL A 72 -11.89 8.27 -16.82
C VAL A 72 -10.73 8.68 -17.72
N ASN A 73 -9.73 9.33 -17.13
CA ASN A 73 -8.43 9.57 -17.78
C ASN A 73 -7.45 8.48 -17.31
N GLU A 74 -6.93 7.69 -18.24
CA GLU A 74 -6.00 6.58 -17.93
C GLU A 74 -4.77 7.06 -17.16
N GLU A 75 -4.16 8.16 -17.57
CA GLU A 75 -2.93 8.67 -16.95
C GLU A 75 -3.19 9.17 -15.54
N GLU A 76 -4.28 9.92 -15.34
CA GLU A 76 -4.68 10.40 -14.01
C GLU A 76 -5.02 9.24 -13.08
N TYR A 77 -5.71 8.21 -13.59
CA TYR A 77 -6.05 7.02 -12.80
C TYR A 77 -4.80 6.25 -12.36
N VAL A 78 -3.85 6.02 -13.27
CA VAL A 78 -2.58 5.36 -12.92
C VAL A 78 -1.75 6.20 -11.95
N GLN A 79 -1.74 7.53 -12.11
CA GLN A 79 -1.02 8.45 -11.22
C GLN A 79 -1.69 8.64 -9.85
N SER A 80 -2.93 8.16 -9.67
CA SER A 80 -3.61 8.21 -8.37
C SER A 80 -3.04 7.20 -7.35
N PHE A 81 -2.26 6.23 -7.81
CA PHE A 81 -1.57 5.26 -6.96
C PHE A 81 -0.17 5.76 -6.59
N HIS A 82 -0.07 6.39 -5.43
CA HIS A 82 1.12 7.09 -4.97
C HIS A 82 2.18 6.14 -4.40
N TRP A 83 3.25 5.89 -5.16
CA TRP A 83 4.34 4.98 -4.82
C TRP A 83 5.42 5.59 -3.91
N GLU A 84 5.32 6.89 -3.62
CA GLU A 84 6.39 7.69 -3.02
C GLU A 84 6.80 7.23 -1.62
N LEU A 85 5.92 6.52 -0.90
CA LEU A 85 6.18 5.96 0.43
C LEU A 85 6.53 4.47 0.42
N MET A 86 6.62 3.82 -0.74
CA MET A 86 6.87 2.38 -0.82
C MET A 86 8.15 1.96 -0.08
N ASP A 87 9.27 2.65 -0.30
CA ASP A 87 10.55 2.36 0.37
C ASP A 87 10.49 2.66 1.88
N VAL A 88 9.84 3.76 2.26
CA VAL A 88 9.66 4.18 3.67
C VAL A 88 8.91 3.10 4.46
N ILE A 89 7.80 2.61 3.92
CA ILE A 89 6.97 1.59 4.56
C ILE A 89 7.66 0.24 4.57
N TYR A 90 8.42 -0.09 3.52
CA TYR A 90 9.20 -1.32 3.45
C TYR A 90 10.28 -1.37 4.55
N GLU A 91 11.07 -0.31 4.72
CA GLU A 91 12.09 -0.23 5.76
C GLU A 91 11.49 -0.21 7.17
N TRP A 92 10.34 0.46 7.33
CA TRP A 92 9.58 0.40 8.58
C TRP A 92 9.15 -1.03 8.91
N ALA A 93 8.61 -1.78 7.94
CA ALA A 93 8.21 -3.17 8.17
C ALA A 93 9.40 -4.09 8.49
N HIS A 94 10.61 -3.72 8.10
CA HIS A 94 11.88 -4.37 8.45
C HIS A 94 12.46 -3.96 9.81
N GLY A 95 11.81 -3.04 10.54
CA GLY A 95 12.20 -2.65 11.89
C GLY A 95 13.01 -1.36 12.01
N MET A 96 13.20 -0.61 10.93
CA MET A 96 13.91 0.68 10.96
C MET A 96 13.23 1.68 11.91
N SER A 97 13.98 2.51 12.64
CA SER A 97 13.38 3.44 13.60
C SER A 97 12.55 4.54 12.93
N PHE A 98 11.60 5.12 13.66
CA PHE A 98 10.75 6.20 13.12
C PHE A 98 11.59 7.40 12.67
N ALA A 99 12.64 7.72 13.43
CA ALA A 99 13.54 8.83 13.13
C ALA A 99 14.38 8.60 11.86
N GLU A 100 14.67 7.35 11.49
CA GLU A 100 15.39 7.03 10.26
C GLU A 100 14.47 7.11 9.05
N ILE A 101 13.26 6.54 9.13
CA ILE A 101 12.30 6.60 8.00
C ILE A 101 11.85 8.05 7.70
N CYS A 102 11.78 8.92 8.71
CA CYS A 102 11.49 10.35 8.50
C CYS A 102 12.59 11.08 7.72
N LYS A 103 13.80 10.53 7.64
CA LYS A 103 14.90 11.10 6.82
C LYS A 103 14.87 10.61 5.38
N MET A 104 14.06 9.59 5.07
CA MET A 104 13.96 9.01 3.74
C MET A 104 12.96 9.74 2.84
N THR A 105 12.15 10.64 3.40
CA THR A 105 11.08 11.35 2.69
C THR A 105 10.93 12.77 3.24
N ASP A 106 10.39 13.67 2.43
CA ASP A 106 10.02 15.04 2.79
C ASP A 106 8.59 15.15 3.36
N VAL A 107 7.87 14.03 3.46
CA VAL A 107 6.52 13.97 4.03
C VAL A 107 6.57 14.21 5.54
N TYR A 108 5.71 15.11 6.03
CA TYR A 108 5.60 15.42 7.45
C TYR A 108 5.28 14.18 8.30
N GLU A 109 5.85 14.13 9.51
CA GLU A 109 5.71 12.98 10.43
C GLU A 109 4.25 12.71 10.79
N GLY A 110 3.46 13.77 10.97
CA GLY A 110 2.02 13.65 11.19
C GLY A 110 1.27 13.03 10.02
N SER A 111 1.69 13.30 8.77
CA SER A 111 1.16 12.65 7.58
C SER A 111 1.55 11.17 7.53
N LEU A 112 2.81 10.83 7.86
CA LEU A 112 3.26 9.44 7.95
C LEU A 112 2.45 8.63 8.98
N ILE A 113 2.19 9.18 10.17
CA ILE A 113 1.35 8.52 11.18
C ILE A 113 -0.08 8.28 10.67
N ARG A 114 -0.66 9.23 9.92
CA ARG A 114 -1.97 9.03 9.29
C ARG A 114 -1.95 7.91 8.25
N VAL A 115 -0.90 7.86 7.42
CA VAL A 115 -0.70 6.79 6.42
C VAL A 115 -0.62 5.44 7.12
N PHE A 116 0.17 5.31 8.19
CA PHE A 116 0.28 4.05 8.93
C PHE A 116 -1.07 3.58 9.51
N ARG A 117 -1.88 4.49 10.06
CA ARG A 117 -3.22 4.14 10.58
C ARG A 117 -4.16 3.68 9.48
N ARG A 118 -4.16 4.37 8.33
CA ARG A 118 -4.96 3.96 7.15
C ARG A 118 -4.48 2.61 6.60
N LEU A 119 -3.18 2.39 6.60
CA LEU A 119 -2.56 1.13 6.17
C LEU A 119 -2.95 -0.03 7.09
N GLU A 120 -2.94 0.18 8.42
CA GLU A 120 -3.44 -0.82 9.39
C GLU A 120 -4.90 -1.20 9.08
N GLU A 121 -5.77 -0.22 8.89
CA GLU A 121 -7.18 -0.49 8.59
C GLU A 121 -7.34 -1.23 7.26
N LEU A 122 -6.62 -0.80 6.21
CA LEU A 122 -6.65 -1.48 4.92
C LEU A 122 -6.17 -2.94 5.04
N MET A 123 -5.08 -3.21 5.78
CA MET A 123 -4.60 -4.58 6.00
C MET A 123 -5.62 -5.46 6.71
N ARG A 124 -6.34 -4.93 7.70
CA ARG A 124 -7.42 -5.66 8.38
C ARG A 124 -8.54 -6.03 7.41
N GLN A 125 -8.91 -5.10 6.53
CA GLN A 125 -9.93 -5.33 5.51
C GLN A 125 -9.47 -6.38 4.47
N MET A 126 -8.20 -6.32 4.05
CA MET A 126 -7.61 -7.30 3.13
C MET A 126 -7.51 -8.70 3.74
N ALA A 127 -7.14 -8.81 5.03
CA ALA A 127 -7.15 -10.08 5.75
C ALA A 127 -8.57 -10.69 5.78
N GLN A 128 -9.58 -9.87 6.10
CA GLN A 128 -10.97 -10.32 6.10
C GLN A 128 -11.47 -10.71 4.69
N ALA A 129 -11.04 -10.00 3.65
CA ALA A 129 -11.36 -10.35 2.26
C ALA A 129 -10.73 -11.70 1.87
N ALA A 130 -9.46 -11.92 2.20
CA ALA A 130 -8.77 -13.19 1.96
C ALA A 130 -9.45 -14.37 2.67
N LYS A 131 -9.91 -14.15 3.91
CA LYS A 131 -10.70 -15.11 4.68
C LYS A 131 -12.00 -15.49 3.97
N VAL A 132 -12.74 -14.50 3.47
CA VAL A 132 -14.00 -14.73 2.73
C VAL A 132 -13.75 -15.52 1.44
N MET A 133 -12.60 -15.33 0.79
CA MET A 133 -12.18 -16.13 -0.36
C MET A 133 -11.76 -17.57 0.00
N GLY A 134 -11.61 -17.89 1.29
CA GLY A 134 -11.11 -19.18 1.76
C GLY A 134 -9.59 -19.34 1.60
N ASN A 135 -8.84 -18.24 1.47
CA ASN A 135 -7.39 -18.25 1.37
C ASN A 135 -6.75 -17.89 2.73
N GLU A 136 -6.65 -18.90 3.60
CA GLU A 136 -6.11 -18.76 4.97
C GLU A 136 -4.62 -18.36 4.98
N GLU A 137 -3.83 -18.82 4.00
CA GLU A 137 -2.42 -18.44 3.88
C GLU A 137 -2.29 -16.92 3.66
N LEU A 138 -3.14 -16.37 2.78
CA LEU A 138 -3.12 -14.96 2.48
C LEU A 138 -3.70 -14.11 3.62
N GLU A 139 -4.73 -14.60 4.33
CA GLU A 139 -5.21 -13.99 5.59
C GLU A 139 -4.06 -13.84 6.59
N GLN A 140 -3.33 -14.93 6.88
CA GLN A 140 -2.19 -14.92 7.80
C GLN A 140 -1.07 -13.99 7.35
N LYS A 141 -0.85 -13.87 6.03
CA LYS A 141 0.16 -12.99 5.48
C LYS A 141 -0.19 -11.51 5.68
N PHE A 142 -1.45 -11.13 5.48
CA PHE A 142 -1.93 -9.78 5.80
C PHE A 142 -1.86 -9.49 7.30
N GLU A 143 -2.22 -10.46 8.17
CA GLU A 143 -2.07 -10.31 9.62
C GLU A 143 -0.60 -10.14 10.03
N THR A 144 0.30 -10.92 9.45
CA THR A 144 1.75 -10.78 9.69
C THR A 144 2.25 -9.41 9.26
N SER A 145 1.84 -8.95 8.08
CA SER A 145 2.16 -7.59 7.59
C SER A 145 1.67 -6.51 8.55
N LEU A 146 0.45 -6.66 9.06
CA LEU A 146 -0.14 -5.75 10.05
C LEU A 146 0.70 -5.68 11.33
N THR A 147 1.14 -6.83 11.87
CA THR A 147 1.98 -6.84 13.08
C THR A 147 3.33 -6.14 12.89
N LYS A 148 3.92 -6.20 11.69
CA LYS A 148 5.18 -5.53 11.36
C LYS A 148 5.04 -4.02 11.27
N VAL A 149 3.89 -3.55 10.77
CA VAL A 149 3.58 -2.11 10.66
C VAL A 149 3.16 -1.52 12.00
N ARG A 150 2.36 -2.25 12.79
CA ARG A 150 1.77 -1.76 14.05
C ARG A 150 2.75 -1.88 15.23
N ARG A 151 3.74 -0.99 15.29
CA ARG A 151 4.73 -0.93 16.39
C ARG A 151 5.07 0.49 16.84
N ASP A 152 5.70 0.60 18.01
CA ASP A 152 6.24 1.83 18.58
C ASP A 152 5.25 3.02 18.55
N ILE A 153 5.68 4.17 18.01
CA ILE A 153 4.90 5.41 17.95
C ILE A 153 3.58 5.26 17.16
N VAL A 154 3.53 4.34 16.19
CA VAL A 154 2.32 4.05 15.41
C VAL A 154 1.27 3.35 16.26
N ALA A 155 1.70 2.54 17.23
CA ALA A 155 0.82 1.82 18.15
C ALA A 155 0.38 2.66 19.37
N ALA A 156 0.93 3.87 19.55
CA ALA A 156 0.60 4.74 20.67
C ALA A 156 -0.88 5.20 20.60
N GLN A 157 -1.60 5.03 21.71
CA GLN A 157 -3.00 5.46 21.83
C GLN A 157 -3.10 6.98 22.01
N SER A 158 -4.25 7.53 21.63
CA SER A 158 -4.58 8.94 21.89
C SER A 158 -4.58 9.20 23.40
N LEU A 159 -4.13 10.39 23.80
CA LEU A 159 -4.20 10.86 25.19
C LEU A 159 -5.64 11.17 25.67
N TYR A 160 -6.61 11.16 24.75
CA TYR A 160 -8.03 11.42 25.02
C TYR A 160 -8.88 10.14 25.14
N LEU A 161 -8.26 8.97 25.24
CA LEU A 161 -8.94 7.72 25.57
C LEU A 161 -9.11 7.55 27.08
#